data_AF-A0A967GWV6-F1
#
_entry.id   AF-A0A967GWV6-F1
#
_cell.length_a   1.000
_cell.length_b   1.000
_cell.length_c   1.000
_cell.angle_alpha   90.00
_cell.angle_beta   90.00
_cell.angle_gamma   90.00
#
_symmetry.space_group_name_H-M   'P 1'
#
loop_
_entity.id
_entity.type
_entity.pdbx_description
1 polymer ?
#
loop_
_entity_poly.entity_id
_entity_poly.type
_entity_poly.pdbx_seq_one_letter_code
_entity_poly.pdbx_strand_id
1 'polypeptide(L)'
;NLVILDRETPVEEIGMAANEMAKSPDGETRGFIPDDQRILHHTRLLGPDTSGTLRFQAPPTPGTYPFLCTYPGHWILMKGEMVVK
;
A
#
# COMPACT_ATOMS: atom_id res chain seq x y z
N ASN A 1 6.82 2.04 1.82
CA ASN A 1 6.51 1.54 0.47
C ASN A 1 5.40 2.42 -0.11
N LEU A 2 4.94 2.15 -1.33
CA LEU A 2 3.72 2.70 -1.91
C LEU A 2 2.87 1.51 -2.31
N VAL A 3 1.64 1.43 -1.79
CA VAL A 3 0.67 0.37 -2.08
C VAL A 3 -0.56 1.00 -2.71
N ILE A 4 -0.97 0.51 -3.88
CA ILE A 4 -2.17 0.94 -4.61
C ILE A 4 -3.24 -0.13 -4.42
N LEU A 5 -4.40 0.30 -3.96
CA LEU A 5 -5.54 -0.54 -3.66
C LEU A 5 -6.58 -0.47 -4.77
N ASP A 6 -7.41 -1.50 -4.87
CA ASP A 6 -8.59 -1.51 -5.72
C ASP A 6 -9.60 -0.47 -5.23
N ARG A 7 -10.49 -0.08 -6.14
CA ARG A 7 -11.55 0.90 -5.88
C ARG A 7 -12.39 0.47 -4.68
N GLU A 8 -12.88 1.46 -3.93
CA GLU A 8 -13.75 1.26 -2.75
C GLU A 8 -13.10 0.49 -1.59
N THR A 9 -11.80 0.20 -1.65
CA THR A 9 -11.08 -0.47 -0.56
C THR A 9 -10.96 0.44 0.67
N PRO A 10 -11.43 -0.01 1.86
CA PRO A 10 -11.21 0.74 3.09
C PRO A 10 -9.72 0.77 3.46
N VAL A 11 -9.11 1.96 3.37
CA VAL A 11 -7.67 2.16 3.68
C VAL A 11 -7.33 1.73 5.10
N GLU A 12 -8.24 1.93 6.04
CA GLU A 12 -8.06 1.56 7.46
C GLU A 12 -7.90 0.05 7.65
N GLU A 13 -8.65 -0.78 6.92
CA GLU A 13 -8.52 -2.24 7.02
C GLU A 13 -7.13 -2.72 6.59
N ILE A 14 -6.63 -2.20 5.47
CA ILE A 14 -5.29 -2.55 4.97
C ILE A 14 -4.21 -1.99 5.89
N GLY A 15 -4.39 -0.75 6.38
CA GLY A 15 -3.47 -0.12 7.32
C GLY A 15 -3.38 -0.87 8.65
N MET A 16 -4.51 -1.31 9.21
CA MET A 16 -4.55 -2.12 10.42
C MET A 16 -3.91 -3.50 10.21
N ALA A 17 -4.22 -4.17 9.09
CA ALA A 17 -3.57 -5.44 8.75
C ALA A 17 -2.04 -5.28 8.65
N ALA A 18 -1.57 -4.18 8.08
CA ALA A 18 -0.15 -3.88 8.02
C ALA A 18 0.48 -3.59 9.39
N ASN A 19 -0.25 -2.90 10.28
CA ASN A 19 0.18 -2.70 11.67
C ASN A 19 0.35 -4.04 12.40
N GLU A 20 -0.55 -4.98 12.19
CA GLU A 20 -0.50 -6.31 12.83
C GLU A 20 0.75 -7.11 12.41
N MET A 21 1.25 -6.90 11.19
CA MET A 21 2.49 -7.52 10.72
C MET A 21 3.72 -7.11 11.54
N ALA A 22 3.68 -6.01 12.30
CA ALA A 22 4.76 -5.61 13.21
C ALA A 22 5.00 -6.62 14.34
N LYS A 23 4.03 -7.49 14.63
CA LYS A 23 4.16 -8.57 15.61
C LYS A 23 4.94 -9.77 15.08
N SER A 24 5.12 -9.85 13.75
CA SER A 24 5.74 -10.98 13.09
C SER A 24 7.21 -10.70 12.77
N PRO A 25 8.14 -11.63 13.05
CA PRO A 25 9.57 -11.43 12.78
C PRO A 25 9.89 -11.27 11.29
N ASP A 26 9.02 -11.73 10.39
CA ASP A 26 9.15 -11.58 8.94
C ASP A 26 8.47 -10.32 8.38
N GLY A 27 7.80 -9.52 9.21
CA GLY A 27 7.01 -8.36 8.78
C GLY A 27 7.81 -7.36 7.93
N GLU A 28 9.03 -7.05 8.36
CA GLU A 28 9.94 -6.15 7.64
C GLU A 28 10.40 -6.75 6.30
N THR A 29 10.72 -8.05 6.27
CA THR A 29 11.14 -8.73 5.04
C THR A 29 10.03 -8.80 3.99
N ARG A 30 8.78 -8.87 4.45
CA ARG A 30 7.58 -8.74 3.61
C ARG A 30 7.21 -7.29 3.30
N GLY A 31 8.01 -6.33 3.76
CA GLY A 31 7.81 -4.91 3.57
C GLY A 31 6.54 -4.37 4.22
N PHE A 32 5.98 -5.08 5.21
CA PHE A 32 4.69 -4.81 5.84
C PHE A 32 3.54 -4.71 4.83
N ILE A 33 3.53 -5.57 3.81
CA ILE A 33 2.46 -5.65 2.82
C ILE A 33 1.59 -6.86 3.16
N PRO A 34 0.34 -6.65 3.62
CA PRO A 34 -0.59 -7.74 3.90
C PRO A 34 -0.86 -8.56 2.64
N ASP A 35 -1.21 -9.84 2.82
CA ASP A 35 -1.72 -10.66 1.73
C ASP A 35 -3.22 -10.37 1.56
N ASP A 36 -3.54 -9.39 0.73
CA ASP A 36 -4.91 -8.95 0.46
C ASP A 36 -5.10 -8.75 -1.05
N GLN A 37 -6.14 -9.37 -1.60
CA GLN A 37 -6.44 -9.33 -3.04
C GLN A 37 -6.78 -7.94 -3.55
N ARG A 38 -7.15 -7.02 -2.65
CA ARG A 38 -7.43 -5.62 -2.99
C ARG A 38 -6.15 -4.82 -3.23
N ILE A 39 -4.96 -5.37 -2.94
CA ILE A 39 -3.69 -4.74 -3.29
C ILE A 39 -3.37 -5.03 -4.77
N LEU A 40 -3.48 -4.00 -5.61
CA LEU A 40 -3.25 -4.13 -7.05
C LEU A 40 -1.76 -4.08 -7.39
N HIS A 41 -1.06 -3.09 -6.84
CA HIS A 41 0.34 -2.84 -7.13
C HIS A 41 1.06 -2.27 -5.91
N HIS A 42 2.35 -2.55 -5.78
CA HIS A 42 3.15 -1.96 -4.72
C HIS A 42 4.62 -1.85 -5.09
N THR A 43 5.33 -0.94 -4.43
CA THR A 43 6.79 -0.94 -4.39
C THR A 43 7.30 -1.87 -3.28
N ARG A 44 8.60 -2.15 -3.29
CA ARG A 44 9.30 -2.67 -2.10
C ARG A 44 9.29 -1.64 -0.97
N LEU A 45 9.51 -2.09 0.27
CA LEU A 45 9.88 -1.17 1.33
C LEU A 45 11.24 -0.52 1.00
N LEU A 46 11.31 0.79 1.17
CA LEU A 46 12.49 1.59 0.89
C LEU A 46 13.05 2.11 2.21
N GLY A 47 14.36 2.07 2.36
CA GLY A 47 15.07 2.67 3.48
C GLY A 47 15.25 4.18 3.30
N PRO A 48 15.76 4.87 4.33
CA PRO A 48 16.12 6.28 4.25
C PRO A 48 17.04 6.58 3.05
N ASP A 49 16.85 7.74 2.44
CA ASP A 49 17.66 8.24 1.31
C ASP A 49 17.72 7.32 0.07
N THR A 50 16.79 6.35 -0.03
CA THR A 50 16.65 5.49 -1.20
C THR A 50 15.42 5.84 -2.03
N SER A 51 15.45 5.46 -3.30
CA SER A 51 14.33 5.64 -4.22
C SER A 51 13.89 4.33 -4.87
N GLY A 52 12.66 4.31 -5.35
CA GLY A 52 12.08 3.21 -6.10
C GLY A 52 11.01 3.72 -7.04
N THR A 53 10.78 3.00 -8.13
CA THR A 53 9.78 3.35 -9.13
C THR A 53 8.80 2.19 -9.30
N LEU A 54 7.51 2.48 -9.23
CA LEU A 54 6.45 1.55 -9.60
C LEU A 54 6.02 1.85 -11.04
N ARG A 55 6.16 0.88 -11.94
CA ARG A 55 5.65 0.96 -13.31
C ARG A 55 4.53 -0.05 -13.45
N PHE A 56 3.33 0.43 -13.74
CA PHE A 56 2.14 -0.38 -13.90
C PHE A 56 1.23 0.26 -14.93
N GLN A 57 0.32 -0.53 -15.51
CA GLN A 57 -0.74 -0.01 -16.33
C GLN A 57 -1.89 0.41 -15.42
N ALA A 58 -2.41 1.62 -15.61
CA ALA A 58 -3.56 2.07 -14.84
C ALA A 58 -4.75 1.09 -15.04
N PRO A 59 -5.54 0.84 -13.98
CA PRO A 59 -6.74 0.01 -14.09
C PRO A 59 -7.65 0.49 -15.24
N PRO A 60 -8.28 -0.42 -16.00
CA PRO A 60 -9.10 -0.05 -17.15
C PRO A 60 -10.45 0.57 -16.76
N THR A 61 -10.87 0.36 -15.51
CA THR A 61 -12.12 0.89 -14.98
C THR A 61 -11.90 2.27 -14.38
N PRO A 62 -12.62 3.31 -14.84
CA PRO A 62 -12.57 4.62 -14.20
C PRO A 62 -13.01 4.54 -12.74
N GLY A 63 -12.37 5.33 -11.87
CA GLY A 63 -12.67 5.33 -10.45
C GLY A 63 -11.57 5.91 -9.58
N THR A 64 -11.84 5.91 -8.27
CA THR A 64 -10.91 6.34 -7.22
C THR A 64 -10.23 5.11 -6.62
N TYR A 65 -8.92 5.05 -6.78
CA TYR A 65 -8.05 3.97 -6.30
C TYR A 65 -7.21 4.51 -5.14
N PRO A 66 -7.50 4.14 -3.88
CA PRO A 66 -6.72 4.60 -2.75
C PRO A 66 -5.29 4.09 -2.83
N PHE A 67 -4.34 4.87 -2.34
CA PHE A 67 -2.98 4.41 -2.09
C PHE A 67 -2.51 4.82 -0.71
N LEU A 68 -1.60 4.04 -0.14
CA LEU A 68 -1.08 4.25 1.21
C LEU A 68 0.35 3.73 1.34
N CYS A 69 1.04 4.19 2.38
CA CYS A 69 2.23 3.53 2.90
C CYS A 69 1.81 2.54 4.00
N THR A 70 2.13 1.26 3.84
CA THR A 70 1.77 0.23 4.82
C THR A 70 2.87 -0.02 5.86
N TYR A 71 3.88 0.85 5.95
CA TYR A 71 4.77 0.79 7.11
C TYR A 71 3.94 1.03 8.39
N PRO A 72 4.08 0.20 9.44
CA PRO A 72 3.20 0.25 10.61
C PRO A 72 3.01 1.67 11.16
N GLY A 73 1.76 2.12 11.20
CA GLY A 73 1.34 3.45 11.66
C GLY A 73 1.38 4.57 10.61
N HIS A 74 2.12 4.42 9.51
CA HIS A 74 2.31 5.53 8.56
C HIS A 74 1.05 5.86 7.77
N TRP A 75 0.21 4.87 7.45
CA TRP A 75 -1.03 5.02 6.66
C TRP A 75 -2.03 6.03 7.25
N ILE A 76 -1.93 6.36 8.54
CA ILE A 76 -2.79 7.34 9.20
C ILE A 76 -2.68 8.70 8.49
N LEU A 77 -1.46 9.07 8.09
CA LEU A 77 -1.14 10.31 7.40
C LEU A 77 -0.73 10.08 5.95
N MET A 78 0.03 9.01 5.67
CA MET A 78 0.56 8.68 4.35
C MET A 78 -0.45 7.88 3.53
N LYS A 79 -1.50 8.56 3.07
CA LYS A 79 -2.53 8.02 2.18
C LYS A 79 -3.00 9.09 1.19
N GLY A 80 -3.57 8.64 0.08
CA GLY A 80 -4.13 9.50 -0.94
C GLY A 80 -4.96 8.72 -1.94
N GLU A 81 -5.37 9.39 -3.01
CA GLU A 81 -6.24 8.85 -4.04
C GLU A 81 -5.62 9.02 -5.42
N MET A 82 -5.60 7.93 -6.20
CA MET A 82 -5.33 7.95 -7.64
C MET A 82 -6.67 7.91 -8.38
N VAL A 83 -6.94 8.94 -9.19
CA VAL A 83 -8.18 9.02 -9.96
C VAL A 83 -7.92 8.62 -11.40
N VAL A 84 -8.56 7.55 -11.85
CA VAL A 84 -8.57 7.09 -13.25
C VAL A 84 -9.85 7.63 -13.90
N LYS A 85 -9.71 8.29 -15.05
CA LYS A 85 -10.80 8.92 -15.80
C LYS A 85 -11.04 8.25 -17.14
#